data_AF-A0A1F9LTH5-F1
#
_entry.id   AF-A0A1F9LTH5-F1
#
_cell.length_a   1.000
_cell.length_b   1.000
_cell.length_c   1.000
_cell.angle_alpha   90.00
_cell.angle_beta   90.00
_cell.angle_gamma   90.00
#
_symmetry.space_group_name_H-M   'P 1'
#
loop_
_entity.id
_entity.type
_entity.pdbx_description
1 polymer ?
#
loop_
_entity_poly.entity_id
_entity_poly.type
_entity_poly.pdbx_seq_one_letter_code
_entity_poly.pdbx_strand_id
1 'polypeptide(L)' 'MHRTNIELDDKLVKQAMRLFGKKTKKELVNFALNELIRRERAKGILSLEGKVKWEGDLREMRRGRFAGID' A
#
# COMPACT_ATOMS: atom_id res chain seq x y z
N MET A 1 -3.18 -25.19 4.01
CA MET A 1 -1.96 -24.37 3.83
C MET A 1 -0.77 -25.27 3.57
N HIS A 2 0.11 -24.91 2.64
CA HIS A 2 1.35 -25.64 2.34
C HIS A 2 2.52 -25.08 3.16
N ARG A 3 3.46 -25.94 3.58
CA ARG A 3 4.69 -25.52 4.28
C ARG A 3 5.83 -25.49 3.27
N THR A 4 6.59 -24.39 3.26
CA THR A 4 7.74 -24.20 2.37
C THR A 4 8.91 -23.72 3.22
N ASN A 5 10.12 -24.20 2.94
CA ASN A 5 11.35 -23.68 3.52
C ASN A 5 11.94 -22.64 2.58
N ILE A 6 12.15 -21.42 3.08
CA ILE A 6 12.73 -20.30 2.35
C ILE A 6 13.72 -19.58 3.24
N GLU A 7 14.78 -19.05 2.64
CA GLU A 7 15.72 -18.17 3.33
C GLU A 7 15.19 -16.73 3.31
N LEU A 8 15.32 -16.04 4.44
CA LEU A 8 14.88 -14.65 4.60
C LEU A 8 15.98 -13.86 5.30
N ASP A 9 16.22 -12.62 4.85
CA ASP A 9 17.10 -11.70 5.55
C ASP A 9 16.51 -11.34 6.92
N ASP A 10 17.19 -11.76 7.99
CA ASP A 10 16.74 -11.54 9.36
C ASP A 10 16.70 -10.06 9.77
N LYS A 11 17.57 -9.20 9.22
CA LYS A 11 17.52 -7.76 9.49
C LYS A 11 16.25 -7.16 8.91
N LEU A 12 15.92 -7.53 7.67
CA LEU A 12 14.70 -7.09 6.99
C LEU A 12 13.46 -7.59 7.72
N VAL A 13 13.44 -8.87 8.11
CA VAL A 13 12.32 -9.46 8.87
C VAL A 13 12.12 -8.74 10.20
N LYS A 14 13.18 -8.49 10.98
CA LYS A 14 13.08 -7.75 12.25
C LYS A 14 12.52 -6.34 12.07
N GLN A 15 13.00 -5.62 11.05
CA GLN A 15 12.50 -4.29 10.74
C GLN A 15 11.02 -4.32 10.36
N ALA A 16 10.63 -5.24 9.49
CA ALA A 16 9.26 -5.37 9.02
C ALA A 16 8.29 -5.83 10.14
N MET A 17 8.70 -6.77 11.00
CA MET A 17 7.89 -7.18 12.16
C MET A 17 7.62 -6.01 13.10
N ARG A 18 8.62 -5.17 13.37
CA ARG A 18 8.47 -3.95 14.20
C ARG A 18 7.58 -2.91 13.53
N LEU A 19 7.74 -2.67 12.23
CA LEU A 19 6.99 -1.66 11.49
C LEU A 19 5.51 -2.06 11.32
N PHE A 20 5.22 -3.34 11.09
CA PHE A 20 3.87 -3.83 10.83
C PHE A 20 3.22 -4.55 12.04
N GLY A 21 3.90 -4.59 13.18
CA GLY A 21 3.40 -5.19 14.44
C GLY A 21 3.05 -6.68 14.34
N LYS A 22 3.77 -7.46 13.52
CA LYS A 22 3.47 -8.89 13.32
C LYS A 22 4.17 -9.75 14.37
N LYS A 23 3.46 -10.75 14.91
CA LYS A 23 3.97 -11.60 16.00
C LYS A 23 4.84 -12.74 15.49
N THR A 24 4.57 -13.24 14.28
CA THR A 24 5.31 -14.37 13.70
C THR A 24 5.82 -14.07 12.28
N LYS A 25 6.91 -14.74 11.88
CA LYS A 25 7.42 -14.68 10.49
C LYS A 25 6.35 -15.13 9.48
N LYS A 26 5.54 -16.15 9.81
CA LYS A 26 4.43 -16.63 8.98
C LYS A 26 3.37 -15.53 8.74
N GLU A 27 2.93 -14.86 9.80
CA GLU A 27 1.98 -13.74 9.68
C GLU A 27 2.53 -12.61 8.83
N LEU A 28 3.81 -12.28 9.04
CA LEU A 28 4.48 -11.24 8.25
C LEU A 28 4.54 -11.59 6.77
N VAL A 29 4.92 -12.82 6.42
CA VAL A 29 5.01 -13.27 5.01
C VAL A 29 3.63 -13.24 4.35
N ASN A 30 2.60 -13.77 5.02
CA ASN A 30 1.23 -13.74 4.50
C ASN A 30 0.72 -12.30 4.33
N PHE A 31 1.02 -11.42 5.29
CA PHE A 31 0.69 -10.00 5.20
C PHE A 31 1.38 -9.33 4.02
N ALA A 32 2.68 -9.58 3.84
CA ALA A 32 3.45 -9.00 2.74
C ALA A 32 2.91 -9.42 1.37
N LEU A 33 2.56 -10.70 1.19
CA LEU A 33 1.95 -11.21 -0.05
C LEU A 33 0.59 -10.56 -0.32
N ASN A 34 -0.26 -10.45 0.71
CA ASN A 34 -1.55 -9.77 0.56
C ASN A 34 -1.40 -8.30 0.20
N GLU A 35 -0.47 -7.58 0.84
CA GLU A 35 -0.20 -6.18 0.52
C GLU A 35 0.36 -6.00 -0.90
N LEU A 36 1.22 -6.91 -1.36
CA LEU A 36 1.74 -6.89 -2.72
C LEU A 36 0.61 -7.01 -3.75
N ILE A 37 -0.28 -7.99 -3.56
CA ILE A 37 -1.45 -8.19 -4.43
C ILE A 37 -2.39 -6.98 -4.37
N ARG A 38 -2.64 -6.45 -3.16
CA ARG A 38 -3.50 -5.28 -2.97
C ARG A 38 -2.97 -4.06 -3.73
N ARG A 39 -1.67 -3.81 -3.66
CA ARG A 39 -0.98 -2.73 -4.39
C ARG A 39 -1.09 -2.92 -5.90
N GLU A 40 -0.91 -4.14 -6.39
CA GLU A 40 -1.03 -4.40 -7.83
C GLU A 40 -2.47 -4.17 -8.32
N ARG A 41 -3.47 -4.66 -7.57
CA ARG A 41 -4.89 -4.41 -7.90
C ARG A 41 -5.25 -2.93 -7.88
N ALA A 42 -4.68 -2.15 -6.96
CA ALA A 42 -4.93 -0.71 -6.89
C ALA A 42 -4.52 0.01 -8.18
N LYS A 43 -3.49 -0.46 -8.89
CA LYS A 43 -3.11 0.10 -10.21
C LYS A 43 -4.20 -0.06 -11.26
N GLY A 44 -5.15 -0.99 -11.07
CA GLY A 44 -6.31 -1.16 -11.94
C GLY A 44 -7.15 0.11 -12.10
N ILE A 45 -7.09 1.05 -11.15
CA ILE A 45 -7.75 2.35 -11.27
C ILE A 45 -7.26 3.16 -12.48
N LEU A 46 -6.00 2.98 -12.89
CA LEU A 46 -5.42 3.64 -14.06
C LEU A 46 -6.15 3.25 -15.35
N SER A 47 -6.75 2.05 -15.40
CA SER A 47 -7.54 1.61 -16.56
C SER A 47 -8.83 2.41 -16.76
N LEU A 48 -9.26 3.18 -15.75
CA LEU A 48 -10.44 4.05 -15.81
C LEU A 48 -10.13 5.45 -16.35
N GLU A 49 -8.85 5.79 -16.57
CA GLU A 49 -8.46 7.07 -17.14
C GLU A 49 -9.20 7.35 -18.46
N GLY A 50 -9.85 8.52 -18.53
CA GLY A 50 -10.66 8.92 -19.69
C GLY A 50 -11.97 8.14 -19.89
N LYS A 51 -12.25 7.10 -19.10
CA LYS A 51 -13.46 6.27 -19.21
C LYS A 51 -14.56 6.66 -18.23
N VAL A 52 -14.19 7.33 -17.14
CA VAL A 52 -15.14 7.77 -16.11
C VAL A 52 -15.27 9.29 -16.13
N LYS A 53 -16.51 9.78 -16.04
CA LYS A 53 -16.77 11.19 -15.82
C LYS A 53 -16.53 11.49 -14.34
N TRP A 54 -15.58 12.37 -14.05
CA TRP A 54 -15.34 12.87 -12.70
C TRP A 54 -16.10 14.19 -12.49
N GLU A 55 -16.73 14.36 -11.34
CA GLU A 55 -17.50 15.56 -10.98
C GLU A 55 -16.92 16.21 -9.71
N GLY A 56 -16.67 17.51 -9.76
CA GLY A 56 -16.13 18.30 -8.65
C GLY A 56 -15.31 19.51 -9.13
N ASP A 57 -15.08 20.48 -8.25
CA ASP A 57 -14.16 21.61 -8.48
C ASP A 57 -12.86 21.41 -7.69
N LEU A 58 -11.76 21.15 -8.42
CA LEU A 58 -10.44 20.94 -7.83
C LEU A 58 -9.90 22.17 -7.10
N ARG A 59 -10.23 23.38 -7.54
CA ARG A 59 -9.78 24.62 -6.89
C ARG A 59 -10.44 24.74 -5.53
N GLU A 60 -11.75 24.48 -5.47
CA GLU A 60 -12.49 24.52 -4.20
C GLU A 60 -11.94 23.50 -3.19
N MET A 61 -11.72 22.26 -3.62
CA MET A 61 -11.20 21.17 -2.78
C MET A 61 -9.77 21.40 -2.29
N ARG A 62 -9.01 22.31 -2.92
CA ARG A 62 -7.61 22.59 -2.61
C ARG A 62 -7.39 23.92 -1.90
N ARG A 63 -8.44 24.71 -1.62
CA ARG A 63 -8.34 26.05 -0.99
C ARG A 63 -7.46 26.09 0.27
N GLY A 64 -7.46 25.04 1.10
CA GLY A 64 -6.65 24.98 2.32
C GLY A 64 -5.20 24.51 2.14
N ARG A 65 -4.77 24.13 0.93
CA ARG A 65 -3.40 23.58 0.70
C ARG A 65 -2.33 24.65 0.47
N PHE A 66 -2.74 25.85 0.10
CA PHE A 66 -1.84 26.96 -0.24
C PHE A 66 -2.02 28.17 0.69
N ALA A 67 -2.81 28.04 1.75
CA ALA A 67 -2.94 29.07 2.77
C ALA A 67 -1.63 29.15 3.57
N GLY A 68 -0.74 30.07 3.18
CA GLY A 68 0.58 30.27 3.79
C GLY A 68 1.76 30.33 2.83
N ILE A 69 1.53 30.43 1.51
CA ILE A 69 2.58 30.76 0.54
C ILE A 69 2.27 32.15 -0.03
N ASP A 70 2.63 33.18 0.74
CA ASP A 70 2.80 34.56 0.28
C ASP A 70 4.27 34.96 0.51
#